data_AF-A0A976E6R1-F1
#
_entry.id   AF-A0A976E6R1-F1
#
_cell.length_a   1.000
_cell.length_b   1.000
_cell.length_c   1.000
_cell.angle_alpha   90.00
_cell.angle_beta   90.00
_cell.angle_gamma   90.00
#
_symmetry.space_group_name_H-M   'P 1'
#
loop_
_entity.id
_entity.type
_entity.pdbx_description
1 polymer ?
#
loop_
_entity_poly.entity_id
_entity_poly.type
_entity_poly.pdbx_seq_one_letter_code
_entity_poly.pdbx_strand_id
1 'polypeptide(L)'
;MTTIITQGDLLKQDDVDAIVNTVNCVGVMGKGIALQFKNKWPENFIAYKAACDAKQVRPGKMMVFDAGAYAQPHYIINFPTKDHWRGNSRLDYIRDGLIDLVAVIPKLGIKSLAMPPLGCGNGGLDWVDVRPMIEQAFAALPDVELRLFEPGDAPAAKAMEVRTERPRMTAGRAAMLKAIELYRELDYGLSKIEVQKLGYFLQAAGQPLQLTFEKHHYGPYSEQLRHALNRMEGHFIVGLGDGNVEPEIEPVAEALAEAQDYIAQSGDEVLQGRLARVQRLIDGFQSPYGMELLATVHWVQQEGARSSDEALARISAWSERKRALMQPEHVQAAWNRLAAEQWLH
;
A
#
# COMPACT_ATOMS: atom_id res chain seq x y z
N MET A 1 -1.69 -37.39 6.69
CA MET A 1 -1.40 -36.01 6.26
C MET A 1 -2.47 -35.66 5.26
N THR A 2 -3.26 -34.63 5.53
CA THR A 2 -4.25 -34.13 4.59
C THR A 2 -3.77 -32.76 4.12
N THR A 3 -3.05 -32.73 3.00
CA THR A 3 -2.74 -31.47 2.30
C THR A 3 -3.84 -31.20 1.30
N ILE A 4 -4.51 -30.08 1.49
CA ILE A 4 -5.56 -29.58 0.61
C ILE A 4 -4.92 -28.43 -0.16
N ILE A 5 -4.84 -28.57 -1.48
CA ILE A 5 -4.42 -27.48 -2.36
C ILE A 5 -5.63 -26.56 -2.55
N THR A 6 -5.44 -25.29 -2.25
CA THR A 6 -6.52 -24.29 -2.20
C THR A 6 -6.16 -23.07 -3.05
N GLN A 7 -7.17 -22.38 -3.54
CA GLN A 7 -7.05 -21.08 -4.21
C GLN A 7 -7.99 -20.08 -3.55
N GLY A 8 -7.70 -18.78 -3.72
CA GLY A 8 -8.50 -17.68 -3.17
C GLY A 8 -7.78 -16.94 -2.04
N ASP A 9 -8.56 -16.34 -1.14
CA ASP A 9 -8.03 -15.46 -0.09
C ASP A 9 -7.63 -16.26 1.16
N LEU A 10 -6.32 -16.36 1.39
CA LEU A 10 -5.73 -16.98 2.59
C LEU A 10 -6.33 -16.41 3.88
N LEU A 11 -6.59 -15.09 3.93
CA LEU A 11 -7.04 -14.45 5.15
C LEU A 11 -8.48 -14.83 5.51
N LYS A 12 -9.25 -15.44 4.60
CA LYS A 12 -10.60 -15.96 4.88
C LYS A 12 -10.61 -17.32 5.57
N GLN A 13 -9.45 -17.94 5.78
CA GLN A 13 -9.34 -19.17 6.55
C GLN A 13 -9.35 -18.83 8.05
N ASP A 14 -10.53 -18.50 8.57
CA ASP A 14 -10.73 -18.24 10.00
C ASP A 14 -10.99 -19.53 10.79
N ASP A 15 -11.33 -20.63 10.12
CA ASP A 15 -11.63 -21.95 10.69
C ASP A 15 -10.41 -22.88 10.84
N VAL A 16 -9.20 -22.32 10.95
CA VAL A 16 -7.95 -23.06 11.18
C VAL A 16 -7.30 -22.64 12.49
N ASP A 17 -6.54 -23.52 13.13
CA ASP A 17 -5.86 -23.19 14.38
C ASP A 17 -4.76 -22.14 14.16
N ALA A 18 -4.06 -22.21 13.03
CA ALA A 18 -2.96 -21.31 12.72
C ALA A 18 -2.99 -20.83 11.27
N ILE A 19 -2.50 -19.61 11.05
CA ILE A 19 -2.34 -19.05 9.70
C ILE A 19 -0.91 -18.50 9.53
N VAL A 20 -0.31 -18.75 8.37
CA VAL A 20 1.09 -18.41 8.11
C VAL A 20 1.21 -17.08 7.36
N ASN A 21 1.99 -16.16 7.90
CA ASN A 21 2.32 -14.87 7.30
C ASN A 21 3.77 -14.88 6.81
N THR A 22 4.04 -14.54 5.55
CA THR A 22 5.42 -14.40 5.06
C THR A 22 5.96 -13.01 5.39
N VAL A 23 7.03 -12.94 6.18
CA VAL A 23 7.61 -11.68 6.67
C VAL A 23 9.08 -11.50 6.28
N ASN A 24 9.61 -10.31 6.53
CA ASN A 24 11.06 -10.04 6.57
C ASN A 24 11.56 -10.00 8.02
N CYS A 25 12.81 -9.64 8.25
CA CYS A 25 13.41 -9.56 9.58
C CYS A 25 13.61 -8.12 10.08
N VAL A 26 13.16 -7.11 9.31
CA VAL A 26 13.39 -5.68 9.59
C VAL A 26 12.12 -4.92 9.99
N GLY A 27 11.05 -5.63 10.39
CA GLY A 27 9.88 -5.00 11.00
C GLY A 27 8.95 -4.27 10.02
N VAL A 28 9.01 -4.57 8.72
CA VAL A 28 8.18 -3.91 7.70
C VAL A 28 7.14 -4.88 7.13
N MET A 29 5.86 -4.51 7.21
CA MET A 29 4.76 -5.19 6.48
C MET A 29 4.09 -4.17 5.55
N GLY A 30 4.68 -3.98 4.37
CA GLY A 30 4.38 -2.83 3.50
C GLY A 30 3.80 -3.16 2.13
N LYS A 31 3.76 -4.43 1.73
CA LYS A 31 3.21 -4.87 0.44
C LYS A 31 2.71 -6.31 0.53
N GLY A 32 1.76 -6.67 -0.32
CA GLY A 32 1.29 -8.03 -0.52
C GLY A 32 0.66 -8.62 0.73
N ILE A 33 0.75 -9.94 0.87
CA ILE A 33 0.13 -10.67 1.98
C ILE A 33 0.49 -10.11 3.36
N ALA A 34 1.76 -9.72 3.59
CA ALA A 34 2.19 -9.15 4.86
C ALA A 34 1.43 -7.86 5.23
N LEU A 35 1.16 -6.98 4.25
CA LEU A 35 0.37 -5.78 4.49
C LEU A 35 -1.09 -6.13 4.84
N GLN A 36 -1.67 -7.13 4.18
CA GLN A 36 -3.01 -7.62 4.52
C GLN A 36 -3.06 -8.17 5.95
N PHE A 37 -2.05 -8.95 6.38
CA PHE A 37 -1.91 -9.41 7.77
C PHE A 37 -1.81 -8.26 8.76
N LYS A 38 -1.02 -7.23 8.46
CA LYS A 38 -0.92 -6.03 9.29
C LYS A 38 -2.27 -5.32 9.46
N ASN A 39 -3.06 -5.26 8.39
CA ASN A 39 -4.36 -4.60 8.41
C ASN A 39 -5.42 -5.42 9.15
N LYS A 40 -5.41 -6.76 9.01
CA LYS A 40 -6.38 -7.66 9.65
C LYS A 40 -6.04 -7.98 11.11
N TRP A 41 -4.76 -8.13 11.45
CA TRP A 41 -4.30 -8.43 12.81
C TRP A 41 -3.22 -7.42 13.27
N PRO A 42 -3.62 -6.19 13.67
CA PRO A 42 -2.67 -5.13 14.03
C PRO A 42 -1.81 -5.47 15.26
N GLU A 43 -2.33 -6.21 16.22
CA GLU A 43 -1.61 -6.63 17.43
C GLU A 43 -0.44 -7.58 17.09
N ASN A 44 -0.66 -8.48 16.13
CA ASN A 44 0.41 -9.31 15.56
C ASN A 44 1.53 -8.43 14.96
N PHE A 45 1.18 -7.37 14.21
CA PHE A 45 2.19 -6.47 13.66
C PHE A 45 2.98 -5.73 14.75
N ILE A 46 2.32 -5.29 15.82
CA ILE A 46 2.98 -4.64 16.96
C ILE A 46 4.00 -5.59 17.61
N ALA A 47 3.59 -6.83 17.90
CA ALA A 47 4.46 -7.86 18.47
C ALA A 47 5.62 -8.23 17.53
N TYR A 48 5.34 -8.44 16.25
CA TYR A 48 6.34 -8.72 15.22
C TYR A 48 7.36 -7.58 15.10
N LYS A 49 6.90 -6.33 15.09
CA LYS A 49 7.80 -5.17 14.99
C LYS A 49 8.71 -5.06 16.21
N ALA A 50 8.16 -5.23 17.42
CA ALA A 50 8.96 -5.24 18.64
C ALA A 50 10.03 -6.36 18.61
N ALA A 51 9.66 -7.55 18.14
CA ALA A 51 10.60 -8.67 17.98
C ALA A 51 11.70 -8.38 16.93
N CYS A 52 11.37 -7.71 15.82
CA CYS A 52 12.36 -7.27 14.83
C CYS A 52 13.31 -6.21 15.38
N ASP A 53 12.78 -5.20 16.08
CA ASP A 53 13.58 -4.14 16.69
C ASP A 53 14.54 -4.72 17.76
N ALA A 54 14.12 -5.80 18.44
CA ALA A 54 14.95 -6.59 19.34
C ALA A 54 15.86 -7.62 18.65
N LYS A 55 15.90 -7.67 17.31
CA LYS A 55 16.67 -8.62 16.48
C LYS A 55 16.39 -10.09 16.77
N GLN A 56 15.17 -10.41 17.18
CA GLN A 56 14.74 -11.78 17.52
C GLN A 56 14.21 -12.55 16.31
N VAL A 57 13.72 -11.82 15.30
CA VAL A 57 13.24 -12.39 14.04
C VAL A 57 14.42 -12.60 13.10
N ARG A 58 14.59 -13.84 12.61
CA ARG A 58 15.64 -14.21 11.65
C ARG A 58 15.16 -15.39 10.80
N PRO A 59 15.71 -15.59 9.58
CA PRO A 59 15.39 -16.76 8.79
C PRO A 59 15.64 -18.06 9.55
N GLY A 60 14.82 -19.08 9.30
CA GLY A 60 14.90 -20.36 10.00
C GLY A 60 14.31 -20.36 11.41
N LYS A 61 13.66 -19.28 11.85
CA LYS A 61 12.97 -19.23 13.14
C LYS A 61 11.61 -18.56 13.00
N MET A 62 10.55 -19.28 13.30
CA MET A 62 9.18 -18.78 13.31
C MET A 62 8.99 -17.81 14.47
N MET A 63 8.26 -16.72 14.21
CA MET A 63 7.74 -15.86 15.27
C MET A 63 6.24 -16.08 15.35
N VAL A 64 5.81 -16.78 16.41
CA VAL A 64 4.41 -17.06 16.66
C VAL A 64 3.80 -15.94 17.48
N PHE A 65 2.67 -15.44 17.02
CA PHE A 65 1.78 -14.58 17.79
C PHE A 65 0.57 -15.41 18.23
N ASP A 66 0.32 -15.43 19.53
CA ASP A 66 -0.86 -16.02 20.15
C ASP A 66 -1.97 -14.96 20.22
N ALA A 67 -3.03 -15.16 19.46
CA ALA A 67 -4.17 -14.24 19.39
C ALA A 67 -5.18 -14.48 20.53
N GLY A 68 -4.94 -15.46 21.40
CA GLY A 68 -5.77 -15.85 22.53
C GLY A 68 -6.70 -17.03 22.21
N ALA A 69 -7.04 -17.80 23.24
CA ALA A 69 -7.73 -19.10 23.12
C ALA A 69 -9.12 -19.06 22.44
N TYR A 70 -9.74 -17.87 22.33
CA TYR A 70 -11.04 -17.68 21.69
C TYR A 70 -10.94 -17.01 20.32
N ALA A 71 -9.73 -16.64 19.89
CA ALA A 71 -9.49 -16.09 18.56
C ALA A 71 -9.48 -17.19 17.50
N GLN A 72 -9.94 -16.82 16.31
CA GLN A 72 -10.01 -17.67 15.12
C GLN A 72 -9.38 -16.86 13.98
N PRO A 73 -8.17 -17.22 13.48
CA PRO A 73 -7.29 -18.29 13.98
C PRO A 73 -6.65 -17.95 15.35
N HIS A 74 -6.31 -18.99 16.12
CA HIS A 74 -5.68 -18.85 17.44
C HIS A 74 -4.21 -18.40 17.32
N TYR A 75 -3.51 -18.86 16.29
CA TYR A 75 -2.11 -18.52 16.06
C TYR A 75 -1.88 -17.82 14.71
N ILE A 76 -1.03 -16.80 14.72
CA ILE A 76 -0.44 -16.23 13.51
C ILE A 76 1.05 -16.56 13.53
N ILE A 77 1.50 -17.31 12.53
CA ILE A 77 2.89 -17.74 12.41
C ILE A 77 3.59 -16.85 11.40
N ASN A 78 4.42 -15.93 11.87
CA ASN A 78 5.25 -15.09 11.01
C ASN A 78 6.48 -15.88 10.58
N PHE A 79 6.48 -16.30 9.31
CA PHE A 79 7.52 -17.06 8.64
C PHE A 79 8.50 -16.11 7.95
N PRO A 80 9.75 -15.95 8.42
CA PRO A 80 10.71 -15.05 7.80
C PRO A 80 11.24 -15.64 6.50
N THR A 81 10.73 -15.14 5.38
CA THR A 81 11.13 -15.56 4.02
C THR A 81 12.20 -14.64 3.42
N LYS A 82 12.50 -13.52 4.07
CA LYS A 82 13.50 -12.54 3.66
C LYS A 82 14.24 -11.98 4.87
N ASP A 83 15.50 -11.60 4.68
CA ASP A 83 16.22 -10.83 5.69
C ASP A 83 15.76 -9.36 5.65
N HIS A 84 16.00 -8.67 4.53
CA HIS A 84 15.48 -7.33 4.27
C HIS A 84 14.39 -7.35 3.20
N TRP A 85 13.36 -6.50 3.32
CA TRP A 85 12.25 -6.43 2.35
C TRP A 85 12.66 -6.06 0.91
N ARG A 86 13.85 -5.49 0.73
CA ARG A 86 14.43 -5.08 -0.57
C ARG A 86 15.12 -6.26 -1.28
N GLY A 87 15.48 -7.30 -0.54
CA GLY A 87 16.11 -8.49 -1.08
C GLY A 87 15.10 -9.52 -1.57
N ASN A 88 15.59 -10.52 -2.30
CA ASN A 88 14.81 -11.68 -2.70
C ASN A 88 14.72 -12.71 -1.55
N SER A 89 13.75 -13.61 -1.66
CA SER A 89 13.73 -14.80 -0.81
C SER A 89 14.79 -15.80 -1.29
N ARG A 90 15.09 -16.80 -0.46
CA ARG A 90 16.11 -17.81 -0.74
C ARG A 90 15.59 -19.18 -0.30
N LEU A 91 15.89 -20.22 -1.05
CA LEU A 91 15.44 -21.59 -0.74
C LEU A 91 15.95 -22.09 0.62
N ASP A 92 17.14 -21.65 1.06
CA ASP A 92 17.64 -22.00 2.40
C ASP A 92 16.78 -21.39 3.52
N TYR A 93 16.25 -20.17 3.35
CA TYR A 93 15.31 -19.58 4.30
C TYR A 93 14.01 -20.38 4.39
N ILE A 94 13.51 -20.88 3.26
CA ILE A 94 12.30 -21.71 3.23
C ILE A 94 12.55 -23.05 3.91
N ARG A 95 13.64 -23.73 3.55
CA ARG A 95 14.02 -25.02 4.13
C ARG A 95 14.15 -24.92 5.65
N ASP A 96 14.96 -23.98 6.12
CA ASP A 96 15.27 -23.84 7.53
C ASP A 96 14.03 -23.39 8.32
N GLY A 97 13.17 -22.55 7.71
CA GLY A 97 11.91 -22.12 8.30
C GLY A 97 10.89 -23.26 8.40
N LEU A 98 10.82 -24.15 7.41
CA LEU A 98 9.96 -25.34 7.44
C LEU A 98 10.38 -26.32 8.54
N ILE A 99 11.68 -26.49 8.78
CA ILE A 99 12.20 -27.30 9.89
C ILE A 99 11.69 -26.76 11.23
N ASP A 100 11.80 -25.46 11.46
CA ASP A 100 11.33 -24.84 12.70
C ASP A 100 9.80 -24.88 12.82
N LEU A 101 9.08 -24.66 11.71
CA LEU A 101 7.62 -24.73 11.68
C LEU A 101 7.11 -26.12 12.09
N VAL A 102 7.70 -27.19 11.53
CA VAL A 102 7.36 -28.58 11.90
C VAL A 102 7.63 -28.84 13.39
N ALA A 103 8.63 -28.20 13.98
CA ALA A 103 8.91 -28.30 15.41
C ALA A 103 7.95 -27.47 16.28
N VAL A 104 7.39 -26.38 15.76
CA VAL A 104 6.44 -25.49 16.47
C VAL A 104 5.04 -26.08 16.54
N ILE A 105 4.55 -26.67 15.44
CA ILE A 105 3.18 -27.17 15.31
C ILE A 105 2.76 -28.11 16.46
N PRO A 106 3.52 -29.19 16.79
CA PRO A 106 3.15 -30.10 17.87
C PRO A 106 3.23 -29.46 19.26
N LYS A 107 4.18 -28.53 19.47
CA LYS A 107 4.37 -27.85 20.76
C LYS A 107 3.18 -26.99 21.14
N LEU A 108 2.52 -26.42 20.14
CA LEU A 108 1.33 -25.57 20.31
C LEU A 108 0.03 -26.36 20.13
N GLY A 109 0.10 -27.67 19.86
CA GLY A 109 -1.09 -28.50 19.65
C GLY A 109 -1.88 -28.15 18.40
N ILE A 110 -1.27 -27.48 17.41
CA ILE A 110 -1.92 -27.10 16.15
C ILE A 110 -2.31 -28.35 15.36
N LYS A 111 -3.57 -28.42 14.92
CA LYS A 111 -4.17 -29.50 14.13
C LYS A 111 -4.57 -29.05 12.74
N SER A 112 -4.80 -27.77 12.50
CA SER A 112 -5.05 -27.21 11.18
C SER A 112 -4.29 -25.91 10.94
N LEU A 113 -3.79 -25.71 9.72
CA LEU A 113 -3.22 -24.43 9.34
C LEU A 113 -3.42 -24.10 7.86
N ALA A 114 -3.43 -22.80 7.56
CA ALA A 114 -3.41 -22.27 6.20
C ALA A 114 -2.08 -21.58 5.88
N MET A 115 -1.53 -21.84 4.69
CA MET A 115 -0.20 -21.38 4.30
C MET A 115 -0.16 -20.79 2.87
N PRO A 116 0.45 -19.61 2.67
CA PRO A 116 0.68 -19.05 1.33
C PRO A 116 1.86 -19.74 0.63
N PRO A 117 2.05 -19.51 -0.69
CA PRO A 117 3.22 -19.98 -1.40
C PRO A 117 4.47 -19.24 -0.92
N LEU A 118 5.27 -19.89 -0.06
CA LEU A 118 6.32 -19.26 0.73
C LEU A 118 7.45 -18.67 -0.14
N GLY A 119 7.66 -17.36 -0.05
CA GLY A 119 8.71 -16.68 -0.80
C GLY A 119 8.43 -16.59 -2.31
N CYS A 120 7.27 -17.05 -2.77
CA CYS A 120 6.80 -16.86 -4.15
C CYS A 120 6.24 -15.44 -4.34
N GLY A 121 6.15 -14.99 -5.59
CA GLY A 121 5.70 -13.64 -5.94
C GLY A 121 6.74 -12.57 -5.57
N ASN A 122 6.50 -11.78 -4.52
CA ASN A 122 7.40 -10.70 -4.10
C ASN A 122 8.80 -11.21 -3.70
N GLY A 123 8.94 -12.49 -3.31
CA GLY A 123 10.22 -13.11 -3.01
C GLY A 123 10.97 -13.69 -4.20
N GLY A 124 10.30 -13.88 -5.34
CA GLY A 124 10.90 -14.33 -6.60
C GLY A 124 11.29 -15.81 -6.66
N LEU A 125 10.91 -16.64 -5.68
CA LEU A 125 11.13 -18.08 -5.76
C LEU A 125 10.09 -18.74 -6.69
N ASP A 126 10.54 -19.77 -7.40
CA ASP A 126 9.67 -20.59 -8.25
C ASP A 126 8.84 -21.55 -7.38
N TRP A 127 7.54 -21.63 -7.68
CA TRP A 127 6.62 -22.53 -6.99
C TRP A 127 6.99 -24.00 -7.19
N VAL A 128 7.55 -24.34 -8.35
CA VAL A 128 7.97 -25.72 -8.65
C VAL A 128 9.05 -26.21 -7.70
N ASP A 129 9.86 -25.30 -7.16
CA ASP A 129 10.92 -25.61 -6.19
C ASP A 129 10.38 -25.59 -4.75
N VAL A 130 9.51 -24.63 -4.43
CA VAL A 130 9.01 -24.42 -3.06
C VAL A 130 7.98 -25.48 -2.65
N ARG A 131 7.06 -25.85 -3.54
CA ARG A 131 5.97 -26.78 -3.20
C ARG A 131 6.48 -28.14 -2.71
N PRO A 132 7.42 -28.82 -3.39
CA PRO A 132 7.93 -30.11 -2.91
C PRO A 132 8.57 -30.02 -1.52
N MET A 133 9.20 -28.90 -1.18
CA MET A 133 9.78 -28.69 0.15
C MET A 133 8.72 -28.65 1.24
N ILE A 134 7.59 -27.99 0.98
CA ILE A 134 6.45 -27.91 1.90
C ILE A 134 5.84 -29.31 2.06
N GLU A 135 5.54 -30.00 0.96
CA GLU A 135 4.97 -31.36 0.99
C GLU A 135 5.88 -32.33 1.76
N GLN A 136 7.20 -32.29 1.53
CA GLN A 136 8.16 -33.12 2.24
C GLN A 136 8.21 -32.80 3.75
N ALA A 137 8.17 -31.53 4.14
CA ALA A 137 8.21 -31.13 5.54
C ALA A 137 6.95 -31.61 6.30
N PHE A 138 5.77 -31.46 5.69
CA PHE A 138 4.51 -31.84 6.32
C PHE A 138 4.22 -33.34 6.31
N ALA A 139 4.97 -34.14 5.54
CA ALA A 139 4.91 -35.60 5.63
C ALA A 139 5.23 -36.12 7.05
N ALA A 140 6.00 -35.36 7.84
CA ALA A 140 6.29 -35.66 9.24
C ALA A 140 5.11 -35.37 10.21
N LEU A 141 4.03 -34.77 9.74
CA LEU A 141 2.87 -34.33 10.53
C LEU A 141 1.57 -34.95 9.98
N PRO A 142 1.37 -36.27 10.12
CA PRO A 142 0.25 -36.96 9.51
C PRO A 142 -1.13 -36.54 10.03
N ASP A 143 -1.19 -36.03 11.26
CA ASP A 143 -2.43 -35.64 11.96
C ASP A 143 -2.76 -34.14 11.84
N VAL A 144 -2.04 -33.41 10.99
CA VAL A 144 -2.27 -31.98 10.75
C VAL A 144 -2.87 -31.79 9.36
N GLU A 145 -3.96 -31.02 9.29
CA GLU A 145 -4.52 -30.51 8.06
C GLU A 145 -3.73 -29.28 7.59
N LEU A 146 -3.18 -29.34 6.38
CA LEU A 146 -2.53 -28.19 5.75
C LEU A 146 -3.38 -27.73 4.56
N ARG A 147 -3.88 -26.50 4.62
CA ARG A 147 -4.48 -25.80 3.48
C ARG A 147 -3.41 -24.97 2.79
N LEU A 148 -2.83 -25.50 1.71
CA LEU A 148 -1.73 -24.88 0.99
C LEU A 148 -2.27 -24.07 -0.20
N PHE A 149 -2.08 -22.76 -0.15
CA PHE A 149 -2.50 -21.85 -1.22
C PHE A 149 -1.48 -21.84 -2.35
N GLU A 150 -1.97 -21.97 -3.58
CA GLU A 150 -1.14 -21.80 -4.76
C GLU A 150 -0.86 -20.33 -5.05
N PRO A 151 0.23 -20.00 -5.79
CA PRO A 151 0.37 -18.69 -6.39
C PRO A 151 -0.85 -18.38 -7.26
N GLY A 152 -1.51 -17.26 -6.98
CA GLY A 152 -2.69 -16.82 -7.69
C GLY A 152 -2.95 -15.34 -7.48
N ASP A 153 -4.07 -14.88 -8.02
CA ASP A 153 -4.45 -13.47 -7.92
C ASP A 153 -4.77 -13.09 -6.49
N ALA A 154 -4.26 -11.93 -6.06
CA ALA A 154 -4.62 -11.35 -4.79
C ALA A 154 -6.09 -10.88 -4.83
N PRO A 155 -6.80 -10.85 -3.68
CA PRO A 155 -8.15 -10.34 -3.61
C PRO A 155 -8.22 -8.89 -4.11
N ALA A 156 -9.36 -8.50 -4.69
CA ALA A 156 -9.58 -7.13 -5.14
C ALA A 156 -9.33 -6.13 -4.00
N ALA A 157 -8.77 -4.96 -4.31
CA ALA A 157 -8.37 -3.96 -3.32
C ALA A 157 -9.49 -3.59 -2.33
N LYS A 158 -10.74 -3.50 -2.82
CA LYS A 158 -11.93 -3.17 -2.02
C LYS A 158 -12.43 -4.31 -1.12
N ALA A 159 -12.03 -5.56 -1.38
CA ALA A 159 -12.44 -6.72 -0.59
C ALA A 159 -11.50 -7.02 0.60
N MET A 160 -10.36 -6.32 0.68
CA MET A 160 -9.36 -6.52 1.72
C MET A 160 -9.88 -6.08 3.10
N GLU A 161 -9.70 -6.91 4.13
CA GLU A 161 -10.14 -6.59 5.48
C GLU A 161 -9.18 -5.64 6.20
N VAL A 162 -9.75 -4.60 6.82
CA VAL A 162 -9.03 -3.64 7.67
C VAL A 162 -9.66 -3.63 9.05
N ARG A 163 -8.88 -4.00 10.07
CA ARG A 163 -9.29 -4.03 11.48
C ARG A 163 -8.42 -3.11 12.35
N THR A 164 -7.78 -2.13 11.74
CA THR A 164 -6.98 -1.12 12.44
C THR A 164 -7.88 -0.13 13.17
N GLU A 165 -7.34 0.59 14.16
CA GLU A 165 -8.08 1.65 14.84
C GLU A 165 -8.41 2.79 13.88
N ARG A 166 -9.68 3.24 13.89
CA ARG A 166 -10.12 4.38 13.08
C ARG A 166 -9.40 5.66 13.53
N PRO A 167 -8.67 6.35 12.64
CA PRO A 167 -8.08 7.64 12.99
C PRO A 167 -9.16 8.71 13.18
N ARG A 168 -8.85 9.77 13.92
CA ARG A 168 -9.72 10.95 14.02
C ARG A 168 -9.76 11.74 12.70
N MET A 169 -10.90 12.36 12.40
CA MET A 169 -10.99 13.38 11.36
C MET A 169 -10.09 14.57 11.71
N THR A 170 -9.46 15.14 10.68
CA THR A 170 -8.60 16.32 10.78
C THR A 170 -8.83 17.20 9.56
N ALA A 171 -8.49 18.49 9.65
CA ALA A 171 -8.57 19.38 8.50
C ALA A 171 -7.86 18.84 7.24
N GLY A 172 -6.69 18.22 7.40
CA GLY A 172 -5.97 17.60 6.27
C GLY A 172 -6.69 16.40 5.66
N ARG A 173 -7.29 15.53 6.49
CA ARG A 173 -8.10 14.39 6.00
C ARG A 173 -9.37 14.86 5.30
N ALA A 174 -10.08 15.83 5.88
CA ALA A 174 -11.28 16.41 5.28
C ALA A 174 -10.96 17.06 3.92
N ALA A 175 -9.88 17.83 3.85
CA ALA A 175 -9.43 18.46 2.61
C ALA A 175 -9.03 17.43 1.54
N MET A 176 -8.31 16.36 1.91
CA MET A 176 -7.99 15.27 1.00
C MET A 176 -9.24 14.52 0.51
N LEU A 177 -10.20 14.25 1.40
CA LEU A 177 -11.45 13.57 1.03
C LEU A 177 -12.27 14.39 0.03
N LYS A 178 -12.41 15.70 0.26
CA LYS A 178 -13.08 16.60 -0.69
C LYS A 178 -12.33 16.70 -2.01
N ALA A 179 -10.99 16.72 -2.00
CA ALA A 179 -10.20 16.71 -3.24
C ALA A 179 -10.40 15.41 -4.04
N ILE A 180 -10.48 14.27 -3.36
CA ILE A 180 -10.76 12.96 -3.96
C ILE A 180 -12.18 12.92 -4.55
N GLU A 181 -13.18 13.39 -3.81
CA GLU A 181 -14.58 13.48 -4.25
C GLU A 181 -14.70 14.32 -5.53
N LEU A 182 -14.16 15.53 -5.54
CA LEU A 182 -14.20 16.44 -6.70
C LEU A 182 -13.51 15.85 -7.93
N TYR A 183 -12.46 15.05 -7.74
CA TYR A 183 -11.80 14.36 -8.84
C TYR A 183 -12.69 13.26 -9.45
N ARG A 184 -13.41 12.53 -8.60
CA ARG A 184 -14.23 11.39 -9.01
C ARG A 184 -15.56 11.78 -9.63
N GLU A 185 -16.14 12.93 -9.30
CA GLU A 185 -17.34 13.46 -9.97
C GLU A 185 -17.18 13.60 -11.49
N LEU A 186 -15.94 13.53 -11.98
CA LEU A 186 -15.58 13.60 -13.39
C LEU A 186 -15.42 12.21 -14.05
N ASP A 187 -15.87 11.13 -13.38
CA ASP A 187 -15.87 9.73 -13.84
C ASP A 187 -14.48 9.14 -14.16
N TYR A 188 -13.44 9.67 -13.52
CA TYR A 188 -12.08 9.12 -13.63
C TYR A 188 -11.80 8.10 -12.53
N GLY A 189 -11.19 6.97 -12.91
CA GLY A 189 -10.55 6.06 -11.96
C GLY A 189 -9.45 6.78 -11.19
N LEU A 190 -9.29 6.45 -9.90
CA LEU A 190 -8.36 7.14 -9.01
C LEU A 190 -7.28 6.18 -8.49
N SER A 191 -6.05 6.36 -8.97
CA SER A 191 -4.89 5.60 -8.50
C SER A 191 -4.10 6.37 -7.43
N LYS A 192 -3.03 5.74 -6.93
CA LYS A 192 -2.07 6.37 -6.00
C LYS A 192 -1.37 7.58 -6.62
N ILE A 193 -1.23 7.65 -7.94
CA ILE A 193 -0.54 8.76 -8.63
C ILE A 193 -1.37 10.04 -8.48
N GLU A 194 -2.63 10.00 -8.88
CA GLU A 194 -3.58 11.11 -8.84
C GLU A 194 -3.70 11.65 -7.41
N VAL A 195 -3.87 10.79 -6.41
CA VAL A 195 -4.00 11.22 -5.01
C VAL A 195 -2.72 11.91 -4.52
N GLN A 196 -1.54 11.45 -4.93
CA GLN A 196 -0.28 12.14 -4.63
C GLN A 196 -0.25 13.53 -5.26
N LYS A 197 -0.81 13.70 -6.47
CA LYS A 197 -0.85 14.99 -7.17
C LYS A 197 -1.90 15.93 -6.60
N LEU A 198 -3.05 15.40 -6.20
CA LEU A 198 -4.07 16.15 -5.48
C LEU A 198 -3.49 16.70 -4.17
N GLY A 199 -2.80 15.87 -3.37
CA GLY A 199 -2.15 16.32 -2.15
C GLY A 199 -1.05 17.36 -2.41
N TYR A 200 -0.26 17.19 -3.47
CA TYR A 200 0.76 18.16 -3.90
C TYR A 200 0.15 19.52 -4.23
N PHE A 201 -0.86 19.55 -5.11
CA PHE A 201 -1.49 20.79 -5.53
C PHE A 201 -2.30 21.45 -4.43
N LEU A 202 -2.96 20.67 -3.58
CA LEU A 202 -3.69 21.21 -2.43
C LEU A 202 -2.73 21.91 -1.45
N GLN A 203 -1.54 21.34 -1.22
CA GLN A 203 -0.51 22.01 -0.42
C GLN A 203 0.05 23.25 -1.12
N ALA A 204 0.35 23.18 -2.42
CA ALA A 204 0.80 24.33 -3.19
C ALA A 204 -0.27 25.44 -3.31
N ALA A 205 -1.55 25.09 -3.20
CA ALA A 205 -2.66 26.04 -3.06
C ALA A 205 -2.71 26.71 -1.67
N GLY A 206 -1.84 26.30 -0.74
CA GLY A 206 -1.73 26.87 0.61
C GLY A 206 -2.46 26.09 1.70
N GLN A 207 -2.96 24.88 1.42
CA GLN A 207 -3.51 24.04 2.48
C GLN A 207 -2.36 23.54 3.38
N PRO A 208 -2.41 23.74 4.71
CA PRO A 208 -1.33 23.37 5.61
C PRO A 208 -1.33 21.86 5.91
N LEU A 209 -1.09 21.03 4.89
CA LEU A 209 -1.02 19.57 5.01
C LEU A 209 0.26 19.08 5.70
N GLN A 210 1.28 19.94 5.81
CA GLN A 210 2.59 19.63 6.40
C GLN A 210 3.29 18.44 5.71
N LEU A 211 3.06 18.30 4.41
CA LEU A 211 3.68 17.26 3.58
C LEU A 211 5.02 17.75 3.05
N THR A 212 6.01 16.87 3.04
CA THR A 212 7.24 17.08 2.27
C THR A 212 7.13 16.28 0.98
N PHE A 213 7.42 16.93 -0.14
CA PHE A 213 7.47 16.31 -1.46
C PHE A 213 8.90 16.27 -1.97
N GLU A 214 9.24 15.21 -2.69
CA GLU A 214 10.53 15.05 -3.36
C GLU A 214 10.35 14.63 -4.83
N LYS A 215 11.40 14.80 -5.63
CA LYS A 215 11.45 14.28 -7.00
C LYS A 215 11.40 12.76 -6.98
N HIS A 216 10.39 12.17 -7.60
CA HIS A 216 10.25 10.71 -7.69
C HIS A 216 9.82 10.25 -9.10
N HIS A 217 9.61 8.93 -9.25
CA HIS A 217 9.37 8.26 -10.53
C HIS A 217 8.20 8.85 -11.34
N TYR A 218 7.07 9.17 -10.70
CA TYR A 218 5.88 9.75 -11.31
C TYR A 218 5.72 11.25 -11.01
N GLY A 219 6.83 11.99 -10.77
CA GLY A 219 6.81 13.41 -10.40
C GLY A 219 6.90 13.61 -8.88
N PRO A 220 6.43 14.76 -8.34
CA PRO A 220 6.50 15.05 -6.90
C PRO A 220 5.76 14.00 -6.06
N TYR A 221 6.39 13.50 -5.02
CA TYR A 221 5.82 12.41 -4.23
C TYR A 221 6.11 12.61 -2.73
N SER A 222 5.15 12.24 -1.89
CA SER A 222 5.27 12.32 -0.43
C SER A 222 5.05 10.96 0.22
N GLU A 223 6.08 10.45 0.89
CA GLU A 223 5.99 9.27 1.75
C GLU A 223 5.01 9.50 2.91
N GLN A 224 4.95 10.72 3.47
CA GLN A 224 4.01 11.08 4.52
C GLN A 224 2.56 10.94 4.07
N LEU A 225 2.25 11.34 2.83
CA LEU A 225 0.93 11.17 2.24
C LEU A 225 0.60 9.69 2.03
N ARG A 226 1.56 8.88 1.54
CA ARG A 226 1.36 7.42 1.44
C ARG A 226 0.98 6.82 2.81
N HIS A 227 1.69 7.21 3.87
CA HIS A 227 1.39 6.77 5.23
C HIS A 227 0.03 7.29 5.74
N ALA A 228 -0.38 8.49 5.36
CA ALA A 228 -1.70 9.03 5.69
C ALA A 228 -2.80 8.21 5.01
N LEU A 229 -2.68 7.92 3.71
CA LEU A 229 -3.63 7.10 2.95
C LEU A 229 -3.73 5.68 3.51
N ASN A 230 -2.61 5.04 3.86
CA ASN A 230 -2.63 3.73 4.50
C ASN A 230 -3.37 3.72 5.86
N ARG A 231 -3.36 4.84 6.60
CA ARG A 231 -4.15 4.98 7.83
C ARG A 231 -5.62 5.31 7.56
N MET A 232 -5.92 5.85 6.38
CA MET A 232 -7.28 6.19 5.96
C MET A 232 -8.01 4.99 5.34
N GLU A 233 -7.28 4.04 4.76
CA GLU A 233 -7.84 2.81 4.18
C GLU A 233 -8.71 2.06 5.18
N GLY A 234 -9.90 1.63 4.74
CA GLY A 234 -10.90 0.94 5.55
C GLY A 234 -11.73 1.84 6.46
N HIS A 235 -11.42 3.15 6.55
CA HIS A 235 -12.07 4.09 7.47
C HIS A 235 -12.65 5.32 6.78
N PHE A 236 -11.84 5.94 5.92
CA PHE A 236 -12.16 7.16 5.19
C PHE A 236 -12.15 6.93 3.69
N ILE A 237 -11.29 6.02 3.22
CA ILE A 237 -11.19 5.58 1.83
C ILE A 237 -11.14 4.06 1.79
N VAL A 238 -11.42 3.48 0.63
CA VAL A 238 -11.24 2.07 0.31
C VAL A 238 -10.56 1.92 -1.04
N GLY A 239 -9.98 0.75 -1.31
CA GLY A 239 -9.46 0.39 -2.62
C GLY A 239 -8.02 0.85 -2.87
N LEU A 240 -7.27 1.20 -1.81
CA LEU A 240 -5.83 1.49 -1.93
C LEU A 240 -5.01 0.24 -2.30
N GLY A 241 -5.50 -0.95 -1.90
CA GLY A 241 -4.89 -2.25 -2.17
C GLY A 241 -3.58 -2.49 -1.42
N ASP A 242 -3.00 -3.66 -1.64
CA ASP A 242 -1.79 -4.11 -0.95
C ASP A 242 -0.49 -3.80 -1.70
N GLY A 243 -0.58 -3.08 -2.83
CA GLY A 243 0.53 -2.76 -3.71
C GLY A 243 0.92 -3.87 -4.70
N ASN A 244 0.28 -5.05 -4.66
CA ASN A 244 0.31 -6.02 -5.75
C ASN A 244 -0.88 -5.83 -6.70
N VAL A 245 -2.03 -5.37 -6.18
CA VAL A 245 -3.24 -5.09 -6.96
C VAL A 245 -3.30 -3.61 -7.35
N GLU A 246 -3.83 -3.32 -8.54
CA GLU A 246 -4.09 -1.95 -8.97
C GLU A 246 -5.08 -1.25 -8.03
N PRO A 247 -4.78 -0.04 -7.56
CA PRO A 247 -5.67 0.70 -6.68
C PRO A 247 -6.90 1.26 -7.43
N GLU A 248 -8.05 1.20 -6.78
CA GLU A 248 -9.28 1.89 -7.18
C GLU A 248 -9.80 2.68 -5.97
N ILE A 249 -9.19 3.85 -5.73
CA ILE A 249 -9.38 4.58 -4.48
C ILE A 249 -10.74 5.29 -4.49
N GLU A 250 -11.53 5.04 -3.45
CA GLU A 250 -12.85 5.60 -3.28
C GLU A 250 -13.05 6.13 -1.87
N PRO A 251 -13.64 7.32 -1.68
CA PRO A 251 -14.02 7.77 -0.35
C PRO A 251 -15.24 6.99 0.15
N VAL A 252 -15.26 6.72 1.46
CA VAL A 252 -16.41 6.11 2.15
C VAL A 252 -17.50 7.17 2.33
N ALA A 253 -18.76 6.84 2.03
CA ALA A 253 -19.85 7.81 2.01
C ALA A 253 -20.05 8.51 3.37
N GLU A 254 -20.02 7.74 4.47
CA GLU A 254 -20.13 8.27 5.83
C GLU A 254 -18.95 9.17 6.20
N ALA A 255 -17.75 8.85 5.70
CA ALA A 255 -16.55 9.65 5.91
C ALA A 255 -16.59 10.96 5.11
N LEU A 256 -17.21 10.98 3.93
CA LEU A 256 -17.45 12.21 3.18
C LEU A 256 -18.42 13.12 3.92
N ALA A 257 -19.53 12.58 4.42
CA ALA A 257 -20.48 13.34 5.24
C ALA A 257 -19.78 13.94 6.48
N GLU A 258 -18.98 13.13 7.20
CA GLU A 258 -18.18 13.60 8.33
C GLU A 258 -17.20 14.72 7.92
N ALA A 259 -16.57 14.61 6.75
CA ALA A 259 -15.65 15.63 6.25
C ALA A 259 -16.38 16.94 5.89
N GLN A 260 -17.57 16.83 5.30
CA GLN A 260 -18.41 17.98 4.98
C GLN A 260 -18.85 18.70 6.26
N ASP A 261 -19.32 17.98 7.27
CA ASP A 261 -19.69 18.53 8.58
C ASP A 261 -18.50 19.20 9.27
N TYR A 262 -17.33 18.55 9.24
CA TYR A 262 -16.09 19.11 9.81
C TYR A 262 -15.73 20.45 9.16
N ILE A 263 -15.83 20.54 7.83
CA ILE A 263 -15.53 21.77 7.09
C ILE A 263 -16.56 22.85 7.40
N ALA A 264 -17.85 22.51 7.40
CA ALA A 264 -18.93 23.45 7.71
C ALA A 264 -18.80 24.04 9.11
N GLN A 265 -18.47 23.22 10.11
CA GLN A 265 -18.25 23.67 11.49
C GLN A 265 -17.01 24.53 11.65
N SER A 266 -15.96 24.27 10.85
CA SER A 266 -14.73 25.05 10.89
C SER A 266 -14.85 26.45 10.26
N GLY A 267 -15.86 26.67 9.41
CA GLY A 267 -16.02 27.92 8.66
C GLY A 267 -14.86 28.20 7.68
N ASP A 268 -14.12 27.16 7.27
CA ASP A 268 -12.94 27.30 6.39
C ASP A 268 -13.35 27.56 4.93
N GLU A 269 -13.86 28.77 4.67
CA GLU A 269 -14.15 29.26 3.31
C GLU A 269 -12.89 29.26 2.43
N VAL A 270 -11.71 29.33 3.06
CA VAL A 270 -10.42 29.30 2.35
C VAL A 270 -10.17 27.93 1.73
N LEU A 271 -10.53 26.83 2.40
CA LEU A 271 -10.43 25.49 1.83
C LEU A 271 -11.25 25.33 0.56
N GLN A 272 -12.49 25.84 0.52
CA GLN A 272 -13.31 25.79 -0.69
C GLN A 272 -12.66 26.54 -1.85
N GLY A 273 -12.08 27.72 -1.58
CA GLY A 273 -11.30 28.47 -2.57
C GLY A 273 -10.06 27.69 -3.07
N ARG A 274 -9.34 27.00 -2.18
CA ARG A 274 -8.19 26.15 -2.53
C ARG A 274 -8.61 24.97 -3.39
N LEU A 275 -9.69 24.28 -3.03
CA LEU A 275 -10.24 23.15 -3.80
C LEU A 275 -10.68 23.60 -5.18
N ALA A 276 -11.39 24.72 -5.29
CA ALA A 276 -11.80 25.28 -6.59
C ALA A 276 -10.58 25.66 -7.45
N ARG A 277 -9.50 26.18 -6.85
CA ARG A 277 -8.25 26.48 -7.57
C ARG A 277 -7.58 25.21 -8.10
N VAL A 278 -7.56 24.12 -7.33
CA VAL A 278 -7.05 22.82 -7.79
C VAL A 278 -7.94 22.25 -8.89
N GLN A 279 -9.26 22.29 -8.74
CA GLN A 279 -10.22 21.79 -9.73
C GLN A 279 -10.06 22.48 -11.09
N ARG A 280 -9.96 23.82 -11.09
CA ARG A 280 -9.67 24.57 -12.31
C ARG A 280 -8.31 24.21 -12.90
N LEU A 281 -7.27 23.97 -12.08
CA LEU A 281 -5.96 23.60 -12.62
C LEU A 281 -6.00 22.28 -13.39
N ILE A 282 -6.62 21.26 -12.80
CA ILE A 282 -6.56 19.89 -13.30
C ILE A 282 -7.57 19.61 -14.42
N ASP A 283 -8.49 20.53 -14.68
CA ASP A 283 -9.48 20.36 -15.72
C ASP A 283 -8.79 20.22 -17.11
N GLY A 284 -9.14 19.17 -17.86
CA GLY A 284 -8.45 18.74 -19.09
C GLY A 284 -7.16 17.92 -18.88
N PHE A 285 -6.73 17.68 -17.64
CA PHE A 285 -5.50 16.94 -17.26
C PHE A 285 -5.77 15.79 -16.29
N GLN A 286 -7.01 15.35 -16.12
CA GLN A 286 -7.43 14.34 -15.15
C GLN A 286 -7.06 12.88 -15.51
N SER A 287 -6.19 12.67 -16.48
CA SER A 287 -5.61 11.33 -16.69
C SER A 287 -4.41 11.13 -15.75
N PRO A 288 -4.00 9.88 -15.45
CA PRO A 288 -2.78 9.63 -14.69
C PRO A 288 -1.56 10.35 -15.27
N TYR A 289 -1.45 10.35 -16.61
CA TYR A 289 -0.42 11.06 -17.33
C TYR A 289 -0.56 12.59 -17.22
N GLY A 290 -1.77 13.14 -17.37
CA GLY A 290 -2.02 14.58 -17.27
C GLY A 290 -1.71 15.14 -15.88
N MET A 291 -2.11 14.42 -14.82
CA MET A 291 -1.80 14.79 -13.44
C MET A 291 -0.30 14.70 -13.16
N GLU A 292 0.37 13.65 -13.64
CA GLU A 292 1.83 13.55 -13.56
C GLU A 292 2.50 14.72 -14.30
N LEU A 293 2.06 15.04 -15.50
CA LEU A 293 2.61 16.10 -16.35
C LEU A 293 2.49 17.47 -15.68
N LEU A 294 1.29 17.88 -15.26
CA LEU A 294 1.07 19.15 -14.56
C LEU A 294 1.98 19.28 -13.35
N ALA A 295 2.02 18.25 -12.50
CA ALA A 295 2.81 18.30 -11.27
C ALA A 295 4.31 18.33 -11.56
N THR A 296 4.75 17.66 -12.62
CA THR A 296 6.17 17.64 -13.03
C THR A 296 6.58 19.00 -13.59
N VAL A 297 5.76 19.63 -14.44
CA VAL A 297 6.03 20.97 -15.00
C VAL A 297 6.03 22.02 -13.90
N HIS A 298 5.03 22.00 -13.00
CA HIS A 298 4.99 22.89 -11.85
C HIS A 298 6.24 22.71 -10.97
N TRP A 299 6.66 21.48 -10.70
CA TRP A 299 7.87 21.22 -9.91
C TRP A 299 9.13 21.83 -10.51
N VAL A 300 9.39 21.63 -11.81
CA VAL A 300 10.62 22.18 -12.43
C VAL A 300 10.57 23.70 -12.55
N GLN A 301 9.39 24.31 -12.60
CA GLN A 301 9.26 25.76 -12.47
C GLN A 301 9.66 26.23 -11.07
N GLN A 302 9.27 25.53 -10.01
CA GLN A 302 9.72 25.83 -8.64
C GLN A 302 11.24 25.67 -8.47
N GLU A 303 11.89 24.85 -9.31
CA GLU A 303 13.36 24.75 -9.40
C GLU A 303 14.00 25.82 -10.30
N GLY A 304 13.20 26.76 -10.81
CA GLY A 304 13.66 27.93 -11.56
C GLY A 304 13.62 27.80 -13.08
N ALA A 305 12.85 26.87 -13.66
CA ALA A 305 12.52 26.94 -15.08
C ALA A 305 11.68 28.21 -15.35
N ARG A 306 11.99 28.96 -16.41
CA ARG A 306 11.32 30.22 -16.77
C ARG A 306 10.51 30.14 -18.06
N SER A 307 10.60 29.04 -18.78
CA SER A 307 9.83 28.76 -20.00
C SER A 307 9.49 27.27 -20.10
N SER A 308 8.58 26.94 -21.00
CA SER A 308 8.26 25.57 -21.40
C SER A 308 9.48 24.80 -21.92
N ASP A 309 10.36 25.45 -22.69
CA ASP A 309 11.61 24.84 -23.19
C ASP A 309 12.59 24.51 -22.06
N GLU A 310 12.77 25.42 -21.10
CA GLU A 310 13.59 25.15 -19.92
C GLU A 310 12.98 24.06 -19.04
N ALA A 311 11.65 24.04 -18.90
CA ALA A 311 10.94 22.98 -18.19
C ALA A 311 11.17 21.62 -18.88
N LEU A 312 11.04 21.55 -20.20
CA LEU A 312 11.28 20.34 -20.99
C LEU A 312 12.72 19.82 -20.81
N ALA A 313 13.71 20.71 -20.85
CA ALA A 313 15.11 20.35 -20.64
C ALA A 313 15.34 19.72 -19.26
N ARG A 314 14.77 20.32 -18.20
CA ARG A 314 14.88 19.81 -16.82
C ARG A 314 14.12 18.51 -16.62
N ILE A 315 12.94 18.36 -17.23
CA ILE A 315 12.15 17.12 -17.22
C ILE A 315 12.92 15.99 -17.91
N SER A 316 13.55 16.30 -19.04
CA SER A 316 14.37 15.36 -19.80
C SER A 316 15.62 14.91 -19.04
N ALA A 317 16.12 15.73 -18.11
CA ALA A 317 17.20 15.39 -17.19
C ALA A 317 16.72 14.63 -15.94
N TRP A 318 15.42 14.68 -15.61
CA TRP A 318 14.86 13.99 -14.45
C TRP A 318 14.91 12.46 -14.63
N SER A 319 14.49 11.94 -15.79
CA SER A 319 14.61 10.51 -16.11
C SER A 319 14.40 10.22 -17.61
N GLU A 320 14.94 9.10 -18.08
CA GLU A 320 14.72 8.63 -19.46
C GLU A 320 13.24 8.40 -19.78
N ARG A 321 12.48 7.84 -18.82
CA ARG A 321 11.02 7.65 -18.96
C ARG A 321 10.32 8.99 -19.24
N LYS A 322 10.61 10.02 -18.46
CA LYS A 322 10.00 11.34 -18.62
C LYS A 322 10.37 11.96 -19.95
N ARG A 323 11.63 11.84 -20.39
CA ARG A 323 12.07 12.28 -21.72
C ARG A 323 11.27 11.61 -22.84
N ALA A 324 11.03 10.30 -22.73
CA ALA A 324 10.30 9.55 -23.75
C ALA A 324 8.79 9.86 -23.76
N LEU A 325 8.18 10.13 -22.59
CA LEU A 325 6.73 10.33 -22.49
C LEU A 325 6.29 11.79 -22.64
N MET A 326 7.03 12.74 -22.07
CA MET A 326 6.63 14.15 -21.97
C MET A 326 7.16 14.95 -23.15
N GLN A 327 6.43 14.88 -24.27
CA GLN A 327 6.75 15.58 -25.51
C GLN A 327 6.65 17.12 -25.37
N PRO A 328 7.36 17.90 -26.21
CA PRO A 328 7.39 19.35 -26.13
C PRO A 328 5.99 20.00 -26.09
N GLU A 329 5.06 19.51 -26.92
CA GLU A 329 3.69 20.03 -27.02
C GLU A 329 2.90 19.79 -25.73
N HIS A 330 3.12 18.64 -25.08
CA HIS A 330 2.52 18.32 -23.80
C HIS A 330 3.04 19.26 -22.70
N VAL A 331 4.35 19.46 -22.63
CA VAL A 331 4.98 20.37 -21.65
C VAL A 331 4.51 21.80 -21.88
N GLN A 332 4.41 22.25 -23.13
CA GLN A 332 3.87 23.56 -23.47
C GLN A 332 2.40 23.72 -23.03
N ALA A 333 1.55 22.72 -23.29
CA ALA A 333 0.15 22.76 -22.87
C ALA A 333 0.01 22.86 -21.35
N ALA A 334 0.77 22.06 -20.61
CA ALA A 334 0.79 22.10 -19.15
C ALA A 334 1.34 23.43 -18.60
N TRP A 335 2.40 23.97 -19.21
CA TRP A 335 2.94 25.28 -18.87
C TRP A 335 1.90 26.39 -19.05
N ASN A 336 1.20 26.38 -20.18
CA ASN A 336 0.15 27.35 -20.48
C ASN A 336 -1.02 27.24 -19.49
N ARG A 337 -1.43 26.02 -19.12
CA ARG A 337 -2.46 25.79 -18.11
C ARG A 337 -2.06 26.35 -16.74
N LEU A 338 -0.83 26.06 -16.30
CA LEU A 338 -0.29 26.60 -15.04
C LEU A 338 -0.21 28.13 -15.07
N ALA A 339 0.17 28.72 -16.21
CA ALA A 339 0.18 30.18 -16.38
C ALA A 339 -1.22 30.79 -16.30
N ALA A 340 -2.17 30.22 -17.05
CA ALA A 340 -3.55 30.69 -17.13
C ALA A 340 -4.26 30.66 -15.76
N GLU A 341 -4.01 29.62 -14.97
CA GLU A 341 -4.59 29.45 -13.63
C GLU A 341 -3.74 30.09 -12.52
N GLN A 342 -2.71 30.88 -12.86
CA GLN A 342 -1.84 31.61 -11.93
C GLN A 342 -1.13 30.71 -10.91
N TRP A 343 -0.49 29.65 -11.41
CA TRP A 343 0.35 28.72 -10.63
C TRP A 343 1.85 28.90 -10.88
N LEU A 344 2.23 29.69 -11.89
CA LEU A 344 3.63 30.07 -12.09
C LEU A 344 3.95 31.31 -11.23
N HIS A 345 5.16 31.35 -10.68
CA HIS A 345 5.69 32.44 -9.86
C HIS A 345 6.86 33.15 -10.52
#